data_AF-A0A3S4GFA4-F1
#
_entry.id   AF-A0A3S4GFA4-F1
#
_cell.length_a   1.000
_cell.length_b   1.000
_cell.length_c   1.000
_cell.angle_alpha   90.00
_cell.angle_beta   90.00
_cell.angle_gamma   90.00
#
_symmetry.space_group_name_H-M   'P 1'
#
loop_
_entity.id
_entity.type
_entity.pdbx_description
1 polymer ?
#
loop_
_entity_poly.entity_id
_entity_poly.type
_entity_poly.pdbx_seq_one_letter_code
_entity_poly.pdbx_strand_id
1 'polypeptide(L)'
;MLELLLDISPAVVSFHFGLPEGETIQRLRRQGIVTLATATSLQEALLIEQQGIDVVVAQGYEAGGHRGIFAPQAPDAQLSTFTLVQLLRRRLTIPVVAAGGHHGRSGDRQRDAVGRRAYSSVRRFLLCPESAADAGYRAAIHNSLEGRTVLTSAISGRPARCLANAFCALGEACPASARAGLSAGV
;
A
#
# COMPACT_ATOMS: atom_id res chain seq x y z
N MET A 1 5.79 21.43 -1.21
CA MET A 1 6.27 20.04 -1.40
C MET A 1 6.77 19.82 -2.82
N LEU A 2 5.96 20.05 -3.86
CA LEU A 2 6.37 19.81 -5.26
C LEU A 2 7.67 20.54 -5.65
N GLU A 3 7.77 21.85 -5.37
CA GLU A 3 8.99 22.62 -5.72
C GLU A 3 10.26 22.03 -5.09
N LEU A 4 10.18 21.55 -3.85
CA LEU A 4 11.30 20.89 -3.18
C LEU A 4 11.68 19.57 -3.86
N LEU A 5 10.70 18.79 -4.32
CA LEU A 5 10.98 17.55 -5.05
C LEU A 5 11.63 17.81 -6.40
N LEU A 6 11.24 18.88 -7.08
CA LEU A 6 11.85 19.28 -8.36
C LEU A 6 13.29 19.77 -8.16
N ASP A 7 13.56 20.50 -7.09
CA ASP A 7 14.90 20.95 -6.74
C ASP A 7 15.82 19.77 -6.39
N ILE A 8 15.36 18.85 -5.53
CA ILE A 8 16.12 17.65 -5.13
C ILE A 8 16.29 16.66 -6.29
N SER A 9 15.31 16.57 -7.19
CA SER A 9 15.30 15.62 -8.32
C SER A 9 15.58 14.17 -7.91
N PRO A 10 14.78 13.58 -6.99
CA PRO A 10 14.97 12.18 -6.60
C PRO A 10 14.76 11.25 -7.81
N ALA A 11 15.41 10.09 -7.81
CA ALA A 11 15.23 9.12 -8.89
C ALA A 11 13.78 8.64 -9.02
N VAL A 12 13.06 8.55 -7.90
CA VAL A 12 11.68 8.04 -7.83
C VAL A 12 10.83 8.84 -6.85
N VAL A 13 9.58 9.11 -7.22
CA VAL A 13 8.51 9.58 -6.32
C VAL A 13 7.34 8.59 -6.36
N SER A 14 6.87 8.16 -5.19
CA SER A 14 5.74 7.23 -5.10
C SER A 14 4.54 7.85 -4.38
N PHE A 15 3.34 7.65 -4.92
CA PHE A 15 2.08 8.11 -4.35
C PHE A 15 1.29 6.96 -3.72
N HIS A 16 0.61 7.27 -2.62
CA HIS A 16 -0.27 6.38 -1.89
C HIS A 16 -1.58 7.12 -1.57
N PHE A 17 -2.71 6.41 -1.60
CA PHE A 17 -4.08 6.96 -1.42
C PHE A 17 -4.68 7.79 -2.56
N GLY A 18 -4.02 7.86 -3.71
CA GLY A 18 -4.53 8.65 -4.83
C GLY A 18 -3.41 9.14 -5.72
N LEU A 19 -3.78 10.11 -6.56
CA LEU A 19 -2.90 10.78 -7.50
C LEU A 19 -2.96 12.29 -7.28
N PRO A 20 -1.84 13.01 -7.42
CA PRO A 20 -1.89 14.46 -7.50
C PRO A 20 -2.49 14.89 -8.85
N GLU A 21 -2.69 16.19 -9.02
CA GLU A 21 -3.15 16.77 -10.28
C GLU A 21 -2.21 16.43 -11.45
N GLY A 22 -2.77 16.29 -12.66
CA GLY A 22 -2.01 15.89 -13.85
C GLY A 22 -0.84 16.82 -14.15
N GLU A 23 -0.95 18.13 -13.87
CA GLU A 23 0.16 19.08 -14.02
C GLU A 23 1.34 18.71 -13.11
N THR A 24 1.08 18.29 -11.87
CA THR A 24 2.13 17.87 -10.93
C THR A 24 2.88 16.66 -11.47
N ILE A 25 2.16 15.66 -12.00
CA ILE A 25 2.76 14.45 -12.58
C ILE A 25 3.62 14.82 -13.80
N GLN A 26 3.12 15.68 -14.68
CA GLN A 26 3.87 16.14 -15.85
C GLN A 26 5.15 16.88 -15.47
N ARG A 27 5.11 17.72 -14.43
CA ARG A 27 6.31 18.45 -13.96
C ARG A 27 7.37 17.49 -13.43
N LEU A 28 6.99 16.48 -12.64
CA LEU A 28 7.91 15.44 -12.16
C LEU A 28 8.53 14.67 -13.33
N ARG A 29 7.72 14.26 -14.31
CA ARG A 29 8.19 13.56 -15.50
C ARG A 29 9.17 14.40 -16.33
N ARG A 30 8.91 15.69 -16.52
CA ARG A 30 9.84 16.60 -17.25
C ARG A 30 11.19 16.73 -16.56
N GLN A 31 11.23 16.57 -15.24
CA GLN A 31 12.46 16.54 -14.44
C GLN A 31 13.17 15.17 -14.51
N GLY A 32 12.64 14.19 -15.24
CA GLY A 32 13.21 12.84 -15.33
C GLY A 32 12.95 11.98 -14.10
N ILE A 33 12.05 12.40 -13.20
CA ILE A 33 11.69 11.65 -11.99
C ILE A 33 10.71 10.54 -12.37
N VAL A 34 11.05 9.29 -12.03
CA VAL A 34 10.15 8.15 -12.24
C VAL A 34 9.04 8.17 -11.20
N THR A 35 7.80 8.01 -11.64
CA THR A 35 6.63 8.06 -10.77
C THR A 35 6.00 6.68 -10.56
N LEU A 36 5.67 6.39 -9.30
CA LEU A 36 4.96 5.18 -8.87
C LEU A 36 3.63 5.58 -8.21
N ALA A 37 2.59 4.77 -8.36
CA ALA A 37 1.36 4.93 -7.57
C ALA A 37 0.77 3.59 -7.15
N THR A 38 0.18 3.55 -5.96
CA THR A 38 -0.42 2.33 -5.40
C THR A 38 -1.84 2.12 -5.94
N ALA A 39 -2.15 0.91 -6.39
CA ALA A 39 -3.50 0.46 -6.75
C ALA A 39 -3.90 -0.75 -5.92
N THR A 40 -5.17 -0.81 -5.53
CA THR A 40 -5.81 -1.97 -4.89
C THR A 40 -6.86 -2.63 -5.78
N SER A 41 -7.24 -1.97 -6.88
CA SER A 41 -8.21 -2.43 -7.87
C SER A 41 -7.77 -2.15 -9.32
N LEU A 42 -8.42 -2.80 -10.28
CA LEU A 42 -8.20 -2.52 -11.71
C LEU A 42 -8.61 -1.09 -12.09
N GLN A 43 -9.68 -0.57 -11.49
CA GLN A 43 -10.17 0.79 -11.79
C GLN A 43 -9.14 1.84 -11.38
N GLU A 44 -8.58 1.73 -10.17
CA GLU A 44 -7.50 2.62 -9.70
C GLU A 44 -6.27 2.52 -10.60
N ALA A 45 -5.88 1.30 -10.98
CA ALA A 45 -4.72 1.08 -11.83
C ALA A 45 -4.87 1.67 -13.24
N LEU A 46 -6.07 1.61 -13.83
CA LEU A 46 -6.36 2.25 -15.12
C LEU A 46 -6.30 3.77 -15.00
N LEU A 47 -6.78 4.35 -13.90
CA LEU A 47 -6.65 5.80 -13.64
C LEU A 47 -5.18 6.22 -13.50
N ILE A 48 -4.38 5.42 -12.81
CA ILE A 48 -2.93 5.62 -12.66
C ILE A 48 -2.25 5.65 -14.04
N GLU A 49 -2.54 4.69 -14.91
CA GLU A 49 -1.99 4.66 -16.26
C GLU A 49 -2.46 5.85 -17.11
N GLN A 50 -3.75 6.19 -17.05
CA GLN A 50 -4.32 7.32 -17.79
C GLN A 50 -3.71 8.67 -17.39
N GLN A 51 -3.37 8.86 -16.12
CA GLN A 51 -2.72 10.07 -15.63
C GLN A 51 -1.22 10.14 -15.98
N GLY A 52 -0.69 9.10 -16.61
CA GLY A 52 0.71 9.04 -17.01
C GLY A 52 1.65 8.84 -15.82
N ILE A 53 1.31 7.95 -14.90
CA ILE A 53 2.28 7.42 -13.94
C ILE A 53 3.10 6.31 -14.62
N ASP A 54 4.37 6.17 -14.26
CA ASP A 54 5.29 5.27 -14.97
C ASP A 54 5.19 3.81 -14.49
N VAL A 55 4.84 3.58 -13.21
CA VAL A 55 4.74 2.23 -12.62
C VAL A 55 3.59 2.11 -11.63
N VAL A 56 2.85 1.01 -11.67
CA VAL A 56 1.78 0.70 -10.69
C VAL A 56 2.30 -0.23 -9.60
N VAL A 57 2.06 0.13 -8.34
CA VAL A 57 2.27 -0.74 -7.18
C VAL A 57 0.96 -1.44 -6.84
N ALA A 58 0.84 -2.71 -7.20
CA ALA A 58 -0.31 -3.57 -6.90
C ALA A 58 -0.30 -4.02 -5.44
N GLN A 59 -1.04 -3.33 -4.58
CA GLN A 59 -1.16 -3.66 -3.16
C GLN A 59 -2.29 -4.67 -2.93
N GLY A 60 -1.92 -5.94 -2.70
CA GLY A 60 -2.90 -6.96 -2.35
C GLY A 60 -3.39 -6.88 -0.90
N TYR A 61 -4.44 -7.65 -0.61
CA TYR A 61 -5.09 -7.65 0.70
C TYR A 61 -4.16 -8.00 1.86
N GLU A 62 -3.11 -8.78 1.59
CA GLU A 62 -2.13 -9.26 2.53
C GLU A 62 -1.10 -8.19 2.95
N ALA A 63 -1.06 -7.03 2.30
CA ALA A 63 -0.14 -5.95 2.64
C ALA A 63 -0.39 -5.41 4.07
N GLY A 64 0.71 -5.13 4.78
CA GLY A 64 0.68 -4.45 6.07
C GLY A 64 0.55 -2.93 5.92
N GLY A 65 0.20 -2.23 7.00
CA GLY A 65 0.00 -0.78 6.98
C GLY A 65 -1.29 -0.38 6.28
N HIS A 66 -1.41 0.90 5.92
CA HIS A 66 -2.62 1.42 5.30
C HIS A 66 -2.92 0.78 3.95
N ARG A 67 -4.21 0.60 3.67
CA ARG A 67 -4.69 0.27 2.33
C ARG A 67 -4.70 1.53 1.47
N GLY A 68 -4.10 1.42 0.30
CA GLY A 68 -3.91 2.48 -0.68
C GLY A 68 -5.17 2.87 -1.46
N ILE A 69 -6.36 2.49 -0.99
CA ILE A 69 -7.65 2.78 -1.63
C ILE A 69 -7.81 4.29 -1.86
N PHE A 70 -8.24 4.68 -3.05
CA PHE A 70 -8.39 6.10 -3.39
C PHE A 70 -9.59 6.71 -2.67
N ALA A 71 -10.72 5.98 -2.66
CA ALA A 71 -11.95 6.37 -1.99
C ALA A 71 -12.20 5.43 -0.79
N PRO A 72 -11.94 5.86 0.46
CA PRO A 72 -12.02 4.99 1.65
C PRO A 72 -13.39 4.38 1.93
N GLN A 73 -14.45 5.04 1.44
CA GLN A 73 -15.84 4.62 1.65
C GLN A 73 -16.35 3.72 0.51
N ALA A 74 -15.59 3.57 -0.57
CA ALA A 74 -15.95 2.67 -1.66
C ALA A 74 -15.74 1.20 -1.24
N PRO A 75 -16.51 0.25 -1.80
CA PRO A 75 -16.29 -1.17 -1.57
C PRO A 75 -14.88 -1.60 -1.98
N ASP A 76 -14.17 -2.27 -1.07
CA ASP A 76 -12.88 -2.91 -1.35
C ASP A 76 -13.10 -4.39 -1.68
N ALA A 77 -12.67 -4.81 -2.87
CA ALA A 77 -12.77 -6.19 -3.34
C ALA A 77 -11.79 -7.15 -2.63
N GLN A 78 -10.84 -6.62 -1.85
CA GLN A 78 -9.90 -7.40 -1.04
C GLN A 78 -9.12 -8.46 -1.84
N LEU A 79 -8.75 -8.12 -3.08
CA LEU A 79 -8.04 -9.04 -3.96
C LEU A 79 -6.68 -9.45 -3.35
N SER A 80 -6.36 -10.74 -3.44
CA SER A 80 -5.02 -11.23 -3.09
C SER A 80 -3.97 -10.56 -3.97
N THR A 81 -2.74 -10.46 -3.48
CA THR A 81 -1.61 -9.89 -4.23
C THR A 81 -1.42 -10.63 -5.55
N PHE A 82 -1.56 -11.96 -5.54
CA PHE A 82 -1.46 -12.76 -6.75
C PHE A 82 -2.56 -12.41 -7.77
N THR A 83 -3.83 -12.43 -7.35
CA THR A 83 -4.97 -12.15 -8.22
C THR A 83 -4.90 -10.73 -8.79
N LEU A 84 -4.60 -9.74 -7.95
CA LEU A 84 -4.50 -8.34 -8.37
C LEU A 84 -3.41 -8.18 -9.43
N VAL A 85 -2.21 -8.71 -9.19
CA VAL A 85 -1.10 -8.59 -10.15
C VAL A 85 -1.42 -9.25 -11.48
N GLN A 86 -2.00 -10.45 -11.48
CA GLN A 86 -2.39 -11.14 -12.72
C GLN A 86 -3.46 -10.36 -13.49
N LEU A 87 -4.41 -9.76 -12.79
CA LEU A 87 -5.44 -8.90 -13.39
C LEU A 87 -4.81 -7.67 -14.04
N LEU A 88 -3.94 -6.96 -13.32
CA LEU A 88 -3.34 -5.71 -13.80
C LEU A 88 -2.38 -5.96 -14.99
N ARG A 89 -1.53 -6.98 -14.93
CA ARG A 89 -0.59 -7.30 -16.01
C ARG A 89 -1.27 -7.64 -17.35
N ARG A 90 -2.54 -8.06 -17.32
CA ARG A 90 -3.33 -8.33 -18.53
C ARG A 90 -4.01 -7.10 -19.12
N ARG A 91 -4.08 -6.00 -18.37
CA ARG A 91 -4.91 -4.83 -18.71
C ARG A 91 -4.10 -3.55 -18.85
N LEU A 92 -2.95 -3.45 -18.18
CA LEU A 92 -2.06 -2.31 -18.24
C LEU A 92 -0.92 -2.57 -19.22
N THR A 93 -0.44 -1.48 -19.80
CA THR A 93 0.76 -1.42 -20.64
C THR A 93 2.01 -1.06 -19.84
N ILE A 94 1.83 -0.36 -18.70
CA ILE A 94 2.93 0.03 -17.80
C ILE A 94 3.33 -1.09 -16.81
N PRO A 95 4.58 -1.09 -16.30
CA PRO A 95 5.05 -2.08 -15.34
C PRO A 95 4.21 -2.13 -14.05
N VAL A 96 4.07 -3.35 -13.50
CA VAL A 96 3.36 -3.62 -12.24
C VAL A 96 4.31 -4.21 -11.21
N VAL A 97 4.38 -3.61 -10.03
CA VAL A 97 5.14 -4.08 -8.86
C VAL A 97 4.16 -4.61 -7.81
N ALA A 98 4.30 -5.86 -7.40
CA ALA A 98 3.50 -6.47 -6.34
C ALA A 98 3.91 -5.98 -4.95
N ALA A 99 2.92 -5.73 -4.09
CA ALA A 99 3.12 -5.40 -2.69
C ALA A 99 2.11 -6.16 -1.81
N GLY A 100 2.62 -6.97 -0.88
CA GLY A 100 1.81 -7.74 0.07
C GLY A 100 2.05 -9.25 0.02
N GLY A 101 1.98 -9.91 1.18
CA GLY A 101 1.89 -11.38 1.26
C GLY A 101 3.17 -12.20 1.48
N HIS A 102 4.34 -11.61 1.73
CA HIS A 102 5.56 -12.42 1.95
C HIS A 102 5.69 -12.93 3.40
N HIS A 103 5.28 -14.17 3.61
CA HIS A 103 5.50 -14.93 4.84
C HIS A 103 6.46 -16.10 4.57
N GLY A 104 7.77 -15.85 4.66
CA GLY A 104 8.80 -16.91 4.64
C GLY A 104 9.01 -17.61 3.28
N ARG A 105 9.66 -18.78 3.33
CA ARG A 105 10.14 -19.57 2.16
C ARG A 105 9.01 -19.98 1.20
N SER A 106 7.76 -20.04 1.66
CA SER A 106 6.57 -20.32 0.85
C SER A 106 6.21 -19.18 -0.12
N GLY A 107 6.61 -17.94 0.21
CA GLY A 107 6.38 -16.77 -0.63
C GLY A 107 7.31 -16.68 -1.84
N ASP A 108 8.33 -17.53 -1.92
CA ASP A 108 9.28 -17.55 -3.05
C ASP A 108 8.57 -18.00 -4.34
N ARG A 109 7.63 -18.94 -4.28
CA ARG A 109 6.83 -19.36 -5.45
C ARG A 109 5.95 -18.24 -6.01
N GLN A 110 5.38 -17.41 -5.15
CA GLN A 110 4.56 -16.26 -5.57
C GLN A 110 5.44 -15.16 -6.18
N ARG A 111 6.65 -14.95 -5.65
CA ARG A 111 7.65 -14.04 -6.22
C ARG A 111 8.16 -14.52 -7.58
N ASP A 112 8.37 -15.81 -7.75
CA ASP A 112 8.81 -16.39 -9.02
C ASP A 112 7.71 -16.31 -10.08
N ALA A 113 6.45 -16.55 -9.71
CA ALA A 113 5.30 -16.42 -10.60
C ALA A 113 5.00 -14.97 -11.03
N VAL A 114 5.31 -14.00 -10.16
CA VAL A 114 5.11 -12.56 -10.44
C VAL A 114 6.36 -11.91 -11.08
N GLY A 115 7.53 -12.53 -10.91
CA GLY A 115 8.83 -12.00 -11.29
C GLY A 115 9.53 -11.32 -10.11
N ARG A 116 10.70 -11.85 -9.74
CA ARG A 116 11.52 -11.41 -8.58
C ARG A 116 11.81 -9.91 -8.51
N ARG A 117 11.88 -9.23 -9.67
CA ARG A 117 12.16 -7.78 -9.79
C ARG A 117 10.94 -6.88 -9.54
N ALA A 118 9.76 -7.45 -9.37
CA ALA A 118 8.50 -6.75 -9.25
C ALA A 118 7.83 -6.99 -7.89
N TYR A 119 8.60 -7.01 -6.78
CA TYR A 119 8.05 -7.33 -5.45
C TYR A 119 8.58 -6.41 -4.34
N SER A 120 7.68 -5.75 -3.61
CA SER A 120 7.95 -4.92 -2.44
C SER A 120 7.67 -5.67 -1.14
N SER A 121 8.57 -5.59 -0.15
CA SER A 121 8.53 -6.38 1.11
C SER A 121 8.86 -5.59 2.36
N VAL A 122 8.00 -4.64 2.73
CA VAL A 122 8.27 -3.75 3.87
C VAL A 122 8.34 -4.50 5.21
N ARG A 123 7.48 -5.50 5.46
CA ARG A 123 7.48 -6.25 6.73
C ARG A 123 8.83 -6.88 7.08
N ARG A 124 9.60 -7.32 6.08
CA ARG A 124 10.89 -8.00 6.29
C ARG A 124 11.98 -7.03 6.76
N PHE A 125 11.87 -5.75 6.40
CA PHE A 125 12.82 -4.71 6.80
C PHE A 125 12.50 -4.09 8.18
N LEU A 126 11.32 -4.36 8.75
CA LEU A 126 10.94 -3.81 10.07
C LEU A 126 11.90 -4.22 11.19
N LEU A 127 12.50 -5.41 11.11
CA LEU A 127 13.42 -5.94 12.11
C LEU A 127 14.90 -5.61 11.81
N CYS A 128 15.21 -4.99 10.68
CA CYS A 128 16.56 -4.54 10.37
C CYS A 128 17.01 -3.44 11.36
N PRO A 129 18.31 -3.33 11.68
CA PRO A 129 18.80 -2.34 12.64
C PRO A 129 18.56 -0.89 12.21
N GLU A 130 18.47 -0.62 10.90
CA GLU A 130 18.20 0.71 10.34
C GLU A 130 16.74 1.16 10.51
N SER A 131 15.83 0.21 10.82
CA SER A 131 14.43 0.52 11.06
C SER A 131 14.23 1.24 12.39
N ALA A 132 13.48 2.34 12.37
CA ALA A 132 13.07 3.09 13.55
C ALA A 132 11.97 2.40 14.39
N ALA A 133 11.64 1.13 14.11
CA ALA A 133 10.73 0.36 14.94
C ALA A 133 11.24 0.26 16.39
N ASP A 134 10.41 0.67 17.34
CA ASP A 134 10.76 0.63 18.75
C ASP A 134 10.83 -0.81 19.29
N ALA A 135 11.35 -0.94 20.52
CA ALA A 135 11.51 -2.23 21.17
C ALA A 135 10.18 -2.96 21.41
N GLY A 136 9.11 -2.22 21.69
CA GLY A 136 7.76 -2.78 21.89
C GLY A 136 7.19 -3.38 20.61
N TYR A 137 7.31 -2.66 19.48
CA TYR A 137 6.86 -3.14 18.18
C TYR A 137 7.69 -4.33 17.70
N ARG A 138 9.01 -4.30 17.89
CA ARG A 138 9.89 -5.45 17.58
C ARG A 138 9.52 -6.67 18.42
N ALA A 139 9.32 -6.50 19.73
CA ALA A 139 8.87 -7.58 20.60
C ALA A 139 7.51 -8.13 20.17
N ALA A 140 6.55 -7.27 19.81
CA ALA A 140 5.25 -7.69 19.30
C ALA A 140 5.34 -8.52 18.01
N ILE A 141 6.24 -8.16 17.08
CA ILE A 141 6.49 -8.94 15.86
C ILE A 141 7.13 -10.30 16.17
N HIS A 142 8.09 -10.34 17.10
CA HIS A 142 8.78 -11.58 17.48
C HIS A 142 7.89 -12.55 18.27
N ASN A 143 7.10 -12.03 19.21
CA ASN A 143 6.28 -12.82 20.12
C ASN A 143 4.93 -13.22 19.51
N SER A 144 4.58 -12.74 18.31
CA SER A 144 3.36 -13.17 17.63
C SER A 144 3.53 -14.58 17.07
N LEU A 145 3.40 -15.60 17.92
CA LEU A 145 3.47 -17.02 17.53
C LEU A 145 2.40 -17.42 16.49
N GLU A 146 1.29 -16.69 16.42
CA GLU A 146 0.23 -16.87 15.40
C GLU A 146 -0.04 -15.64 14.54
N GLY A 147 0.68 -14.53 14.77
CA GLY A 147 0.75 -13.37 13.86
C GLY A 147 -0.58 -12.80 13.34
N ARG A 148 -1.70 -12.92 14.08
CA ARG A 148 -3.00 -12.45 13.61
C ARG A 148 -2.93 -10.96 13.33
N THR A 149 -3.04 -10.61 12.05
CA THR A 149 -3.19 -9.23 11.61
C THR A 149 -4.63 -8.96 11.27
N VAL A 150 -5.09 -7.77 11.60
CA VAL A 150 -6.45 -7.33 11.34
C VAL A 150 -6.41 -6.02 10.58
N LEU A 151 -7.42 -5.81 9.75
CA LEU A 151 -7.63 -4.54 9.10
C LEU A 151 -8.55 -3.69 9.98
N THR A 152 -8.08 -2.51 10.38
CA THR A 152 -8.87 -1.60 11.22
C THR A 152 -8.68 -0.15 10.76
N SER A 153 -9.75 0.65 10.85
CA SER A 153 -9.68 2.11 10.71
C SER A 153 -9.58 2.83 12.06
N ALA A 154 -9.69 2.10 13.18
CA ALA A 154 -9.79 2.70 14.52
C ALA A 154 -8.55 3.49 14.96
N ILE A 155 -7.39 3.24 14.34
CA ILE A 155 -6.13 3.89 14.69
C ILE A 155 -5.98 5.25 14.01
N SER A 156 -6.42 5.39 12.75
CA SER A 156 -6.12 6.58 11.94
C SER A 156 -7.26 7.07 11.04
N GLY A 157 -8.47 6.52 11.19
CA GLY A 157 -9.62 6.81 10.32
C GLY A 157 -9.60 6.13 8.94
N ARG A 158 -8.48 5.55 8.51
CA ARG A 158 -8.34 4.81 7.24
C ARG A 158 -7.99 3.34 7.50
N PRO A 159 -8.49 2.39 6.70
CA PRO A 159 -8.19 0.97 6.89
C PRO A 159 -6.68 0.69 6.83
N ALA A 160 -6.13 0.10 7.88
CA ALA A 160 -4.74 -0.30 7.97
C ALA A 160 -4.60 -1.69 8.60
N ARG A 161 -3.71 -2.51 8.04
CA ARG A 161 -3.39 -3.85 8.56
C ARG A 161 -2.30 -3.74 9.61
N CYS A 162 -2.62 -4.14 10.83
CA CYS A 162 -1.70 -4.16 11.96
C CYS A 162 -1.84 -5.46 12.76
N LEU A 163 -0.92 -5.69 13.69
CA LEU A 163 -1.07 -6.75 14.69
C LEU A 163 -2.30 -6.43 15.54
N ALA A 164 -3.13 -7.45 15.80
CA ALA A 164 -4.31 -7.28 16.62
C ALA A 164 -3.93 -6.75 18.02
N ASN A 165 -4.63 -5.70 18.46
CA ASN A 165 -4.39 -5.03 19.74
C ASN A 165 -5.71 -4.44 20.29
N ALA A 166 -5.65 -3.76 21.43
CA ALA A 166 -6.83 -3.17 22.08
C ALA A 166 -7.58 -2.15 21.19
N PHE A 167 -6.87 -1.36 20.37
CA PHE A 167 -7.52 -0.44 19.42
C PHE A 167 -8.32 -1.18 18.35
N CYS A 168 -7.87 -2.36 17.93
CA CYS A 168 -8.62 -3.18 16.99
C CYS A 168 -9.97 -3.62 17.59
N ALA A 169 -9.94 -4.11 18.83
CA ALA A 169 -11.15 -4.53 19.55
C ALA A 169 -12.12 -3.37 19.79
N LEU A 170 -11.61 -2.18 20.16
CA LEU A 170 -12.42 -0.96 20.28
C LEU A 170 -13.08 -0.57 18.96
N GLY A 171 -12.31 -0.66 17.87
CA GLY A 171 -12.83 -0.45 16.52
C GLY A 171 -14.01 -1.36 16.21
N GLU A 172 -13.83 -2.66 16.40
CA GLU A 172 -14.84 -3.70 16.16
C GLU A 172 -16.13 -3.48 16.97
N ALA A 173 -16.01 -3.07 18.24
CA ALA A 173 -17.14 -2.78 19.12
C ALA A 173 -17.92 -1.50 18.75
N CYS A 174 -17.32 -0.58 17.99
CA CYS A 174 -17.97 0.67 17.61
C CYS A 174 -18.96 0.45 16.45
N PRO A 175 -20.25 0.85 16.57
CA PRO A 175 -21.26 0.67 15.52
C PRO A 175 -20.85 1.34 14.20
N ALA A 176 -21.26 0.76 13.07
CA ALA A 176 -20.92 1.29 11.74
C ALA A 176 -21.33 2.78 11.55
N SER A 177 -22.41 3.22 12.21
CA SER A 177 -22.87 4.61 12.20
C SER A 177 -21.90 5.61 12.86
N ALA A 178 -21.10 5.18 13.84
CA ALA A 178 -20.10 6.02 14.50
C ALA A 178 -18.76 6.09 13.74
N ARG A 179 -18.48 5.10 12.87
CA ARG A 179 -17.23 5.03 12.09
C ARG A 179 -17.21 5.99 10.89
N ALA A 180 -18.37 6.40 10.37
CA ALA A 180 -18.48 7.34 9.26
C ALA A 180 -18.14 8.79 9.65
N GLY A 181 -18.48 9.20 10.88
CA GLY A 181 -18.34 10.58 11.36
C GLY A 181 -16.90 11.04 11.61
N LEU A 182 -15.95 10.12 11.80
CA LEU A 182 -14.54 10.44 12.06
C LEU A 182 -13.73 10.72 10.77
N SER A 183 -14.31 10.52 9.58
CA SER A 183 -13.63 10.69 8.29
C SER A 183 -14.00 11.98 7.54
N ALA A 184 -14.94 12.77 8.06
CA ALA A 184 -15.43 14.01 7.44
C ALA A 184 -14.76 15.28 7.99
N GLY A 185 -13.69 15.15 8.80
CA GLY A 185 -13.13 16.23 9.59
C GLY A 185 -11.61 16.43 9.48
N VAL A 186 -10.99 16.07 8.35
CA VAL A 186 -9.60 16.47 8.01
C VAL A 186 -9.54 16.84 6.53
#